data_AF-A0AA42GZT7-F1
#
_entry.id   AF-A0AA42GZT7-F1
#
_cell.length_a   1.000
_cell.length_b   1.000
_cell.length_c   1.000
_cell.angle_alpha   90.00
_cell.angle_beta   90.00
_cell.angle_gamma   90.00
#
_symmetry.space_group_name_H-M   'P 1'
#
loop_
_entity.id
_entity.type
_entity.pdbx_description
1 polymer ?
#
loop_
_entity_poly.entity_id
_entity_poly.type
_entity_poly.pdbx_seq_one_letter_code
_entity_poly.pdbx_strand_id
1 'polypeptide(L)'
;MQENLTDVALELSDRIRAACDNGQYSEEIGVTITRLLTSEGDSSVDVLAALSVCSSILQNILDSRKCDRDLCFQLGQSQILMGKAIDILERQTGVSSGSFLGLETDAVMPLAQ
;
A
#
# COMPACT_ATOMS: atom_id res chain seq x y z
N MET A 1 -18.03 -10.16 0.57
CA MET A 1 -17.58 -9.42 1.77
C MET A 1 -16.15 -9.00 1.48
N GLN A 2 -15.86 -7.70 1.48
CA GLN A 2 -14.52 -7.20 1.16
C GLN A 2 -13.66 -7.29 2.43
N GLU A 3 -12.39 -7.64 2.27
CA GLU A 3 -11.49 -7.91 3.40
C GLU A 3 -10.95 -6.61 3.99
N ASN A 4 -10.71 -6.58 5.31
CA ASN A 4 -10.11 -5.44 5.98
C ASN A 4 -8.58 -5.42 5.78
N LEU A 5 -8.03 -4.25 5.50
CA LEU A 5 -6.62 -4.07 5.18
C LEU A 5 -5.70 -4.48 6.32
N THR A 6 -5.99 -4.08 7.55
CA THR A 6 -5.20 -4.46 8.73
C THR A 6 -5.17 -5.97 8.91
N ASP A 7 -6.32 -6.64 8.78
CA ASP A 7 -6.40 -8.10 8.94
C ASP A 7 -5.54 -8.83 7.91
N VAL A 8 -5.63 -8.44 6.63
CA VAL A 8 -4.83 -9.04 5.56
C VAL A 8 -3.33 -8.73 5.73
N ALA A 9 -2.98 -7.55 6.26
CA ALA A 9 -1.58 -7.21 6.53
C ALA A 9 -0.97 -8.04 7.67
N LEU A 10 -1.75 -8.32 8.71
CA LEU A 10 -1.33 -9.23 9.79
C LEU A 10 -1.18 -10.67 9.28
N GLU A 11 -2.14 -11.13 8.47
CA GLU A 11 -2.08 -12.44 7.82
C GLU A 11 -0.82 -12.58 6.94
N LEU A 12 -0.47 -11.54 6.19
CA LEU A 12 0.76 -11.48 5.41
C LEU A 12 2.01 -11.57 6.30
N SER A 13 2.02 -10.84 7.43
CA SER A 13 3.13 -10.87 8.38
C SER A 13 3.36 -12.27 8.94
N ASP A 14 2.29 -12.97 9.34
CA ASP A 14 2.39 -14.31 9.88
C ASP A 14 2.87 -15.32 8.83
N ARG A 15 2.42 -15.20 7.57
CA ARG A 15 2.92 -16.03 6.48
C ARG A 15 4.40 -15.79 6.17
N ILE A 16 4.83 -14.54 6.17
CA ILE A 16 6.25 -14.20 5.95
C ILE A 16 7.09 -14.78 7.09
N ARG A 17 6.66 -14.63 8.35
CA ARG A 17 7.35 -15.21 9.51
C ARG A 17 7.49 -16.72 9.37
N ALA A 18 6.40 -17.42 9.05
CA ALA A 18 6.42 -18.86 8.83
C ALA A 18 7.32 -19.27 7.64
N ALA A 19 7.35 -18.49 6.57
CA ALA A 19 8.24 -18.73 5.43
C ALA A 19 9.72 -18.52 5.79
N CYS A 20 10.03 -17.52 6.63
CA CYS A 20 11.38 -17.31 7.15
C CYS A 20 11.84 -18.50 8.02
N ASP A 21 10.96 -19.00 8.90
CA ASP A 21 11.28 -20.13 9.78
C ASP A 21 11.49 -21.44 9.01
N ASN A 22 10.73 -21.64 7.92
CA ASN A 22 10.78 -22.87 7.11
C ASN A 22 11.65 -22.76 5.85
N GLY A 23 12.20 -21.59 5.55
CA GLY A 23 13.03 -21.31 4.37
C GLY A 23 12.32 -21.44 3.01
N GLN A 24 10.97 -21.40 2.99
CA GLN A 24 10.17 -21.60 1.78
C GLN A 24 9.18 -20.46 1.59
N TYR A 25 9.35 -19.70 0.50
CA TYR A 25 8.38 -18.72 0.04
C TYR A 25 7.26 -19.44 -0.73
N SER A 26 6.02 -19.33 -0.27
CA SER A 26 4.86 -20.00 -0.89
C SER A 26 4.09 -19.08 -1.82
N GLU A 27 3.37 -19.67 -2.79
CA GLU A 27 2.41 -18.98 -3.66
C GLU A 27 1.34 -18.22 -2.85
N GLU A 28 1.01 -18.70 -1.65
CA GLU A 28 0.05 -18.08 -0.74
C GLU A 28 0.47 -16.68 -0.30
N ILE A 29 1.77 -16.38 -0.19
CA ILE A 29 2.25 -15.03 0.11
C ILE A 29 1.88 -14.08 -1.04
N GLY A 30 2.08 -14.52 -2.29
CA GLY A 30 1.69 -13.76 -3.48
C GLY A 30 0.19 -13.48 -3.50
N VAL A 31 -0.64 -14.48 -3.22
CA VAL A 31 -2.10 -14.33 -3.12
C VAL A 31 -2.50 -13.35 -2.01
N THR A 32 -1.80 -13.40 -0.87
CA THR A 32 -2.07 -12.49 0.26
C THR A 32 -1.72 -11.05 -0.08
N ILE A 33 -0.62 -10.82 -0.82
CA ILE A 33 -0.28 -9.49 -1.33
C ILE A 33 -1.36 -9.00 -2.28
N THR A 34 -1.84 -9.83 -3.21
CA THR A 34 -2.94 -9.45 -4.12
C THR A 34 -4.21 -9.08 -3.36
N ARG A 35 -4.58 -9.85 -2.32
CA ARG A 35 -5.71 -9.54 -1.43
C ARG A 35 -5.52 -8.23 -0.68
N LEU A 36 -4.30 -7.94 -0.20
CA LEU A 36 -3.98 -6.68 0.46
C LEU A 36 -4.16 -5.47 -0.48
N LEU A 37 -3.86 -5.64 -1.76
CA LEU A 37 -4.07 -4.58 -2.75
C LEU A 37 -5.55 -4.30 -3.01
N THR A 38 -6.45 -5.27 -2.78
CA THR A 38 -7.90 -5.12 -2.99
C THR A 38 -8.71 -4.91 -1.71
N SER A 39 -8.09 -5.05 -0.53
CA SER A 39 -8.73 -4.85 0.78
C SER A 39 -9.14 -3.40 1.03
N GLU A 40 -10.16 -3.18 1.85
CA GLU A 40 -10.61 -1.84 2.27
C GLU A 40 -10.04 -1.47 3.62
N GLY A 41 -9.80 -0.18 3.81
CA GLY A 41 -9.33 0.38 5.06
C GLY A 41 -9.81 1.82 5.17
N ASP A 42 -10.11 2.23 6.40
CA ASP A 42 -10.63 3.57 6.70
C ASP A 42 -10.04 4.14 8.00
N SER A 43 -9.26 3.34 8.74
CA SER A 43 -8.69 3.72 10.04
C SER A 43 -7.22 4.14 9.91
N SER A 44 -6.71 4.86 10.91
CA SER A 44 -5.28 5.18 11.01
C SER A 44 -4.40 3.94 11.16
N VAL A 45 -4.97 2.82 11.66
CA VAL A 45 -4.28 1.53 11.73
C VAL A 45 -4.10 0.94 10.32
N ASP A 46 -5.11 1.07 9.46
CA ASP A 46 -5.01 0.63 8.06
C ASP A 46 -3.95 1.43 7.29
N VAL A 47 -3.84 2.73 7.56
CA VAL A 47 -2.76 3.58 7.02
C VAL A 47 -1.39 3.03 7.44
N LEU A 48 -1.21 2.75 8.74
CA LEU A 48 0.06 2.24 9.25
C LEU A 48 0.41 0.88 8.65
N ALA A 49 -0.57 -0.01 8.51
CA ALA A 49 -0.39 -1.32 7.90
C ALA A 49 0.04 -1.20 6.43
N ALA A 50 -0.66 -0.38 5.64
CA ALA A 50 -0.33 -0.14 4.23
C ALA A 50 1.08 0.43 4.06
N LEU A 51 1.44 1.45 4.85
CA LEU A 51 2.77 2.08 4.79
C LEU A 51 3.88 1.12 5.25
N SER A 52 3.62 0.28 6.24
CA SER A 52 4.60 -0.69 6.74
C SER A 52 4.92 -1.75 5.67
N VAL A 53 3.90 -2.30 5.01
CA VAL A 53 4.10 -3.24 3.89
C VAL A 53 4.77 -2.56 2.70
N CYS A 54 4.34 -1.33 2.36
CA CYS A 54 4.98 -0.53 1.32
C CYS A 54 6.48 -0.32 1.59
N SER A 55 6.84 0.07 2.81
CA SER A 55 8.23 0.29 3.21
C SER A 55 9.07 -0.99 3.07
N SER A 56 8.54 -2.13 3.49
CA SER A 56 9.22 -3.43 3.37
C SER A 56 9.47 -3.81 1.91
N ILE A 57 8.48 -3.61 1.02
CA ILE A 57 8.65 -3.90 -0.42
C ILE A 57 9.74 -2.99 -1.01
N LEU A 58 9.72 -1.70 -0.70
CA LEU A 58 10.72 -0.75 -1.18
C LEU A 58 12.13 -1.07 -0.70
N GLN A 59 12.29 -1.45 0.57
CA GLN A 59 13.59 -1.89 1.10
C GLN A 59 14.12 -3.11 0.35
N ASN A 60 13.27 -4.11 0.10
CA ASN A 60 13.64 -5.31 -0.64
C ASN A 60 14.07 -4.99 -2.08
N ILE A 61 13.40 -4.03 -2.73
CA ILE A 61 13.80 -3.52 -4.05
C ILE A 61 15.18 -2.83 -3.97
N LEU A 62 15.43 -1.99 -2.97
CA LEU A 62 16.71 -1.28 -2.81
C LEU A 62 17.89 -2.22 -2.54
N ASP A 63 17.66 -3.30 -1.79
CA ASP A 63 18.67 -4.31 -1.50
C ASP A 63 18.96 -5.23 -2.71
N SER A 64 18.03 -5.30 -3.64
CA SER A 64 18.19 -6.08 -4.86
C SER A 64 19.14 -5.37 -5.86
N ARG A 65 20.22 -6.03 -6.24
CA ARG A 65 21.24 -5.46 -7.16
C ARG A 65 20.90 -5.59 -8.64
N LYS A 66 19.70 -6.05 -9.01
CA LYS A 66 19.32 -6.38 -10.39
C LYS A 66 17.99 -5.75 -10.74
N CYS A 67 17.97 -4.77 -11.64
CA CYS A 67 16.72 -4.24 -12.19
C CYS A 67 16.05 -5.31 -13.09
N ASP A 68 15.04 -6.01 -12.57
CA ASP A 68 14.27 -7.04 -13.29
C ASP A 68 12.76 -6.71 -13.28
N ARG A 69 11.99 -7.33 -14.18
CA ARG A 69 10.54 -7.19 -14.32
C ARG A 69 9.80 -7.40 -12.98
N ASP A 70 10.30 -8.31 -12.15
CA ASP A 70 9.72 -8.59 -10.83
C ASP A 70 9.83 -7.39 -9.88
N LEU A 71 10.89 -6.59 -9.98
CA LEU A 71 11.02 -5.35 -9.21
C LEU A 71 10.07 -4.26 -9.69
N CYS A 72 9.88 -4.13 -11.01
CA CYS A 72 8.90 -3.18 -11.55
C CYS A 72 7.49 -3.55 -11.07
N PHE A 73 7.17 -4.84 -11.01
CA PHE A 73 5.91 -5.33 -10.47
C PHE A 73 5.78 -5.00 -8.98
N GLN A 74 6.79 -5.31 -8.16
CA GLN A 74 6.81 -4.98 -6.73
C GLN A 74 6.72 -3.46 -6.47
N LEU A 75 7.37 -2.64 -7.30
CA LEU A 75 7.28 -1.18 -7.23
C LEU A 75 5.86 -0.69 -7.53
N GLY A 76 5.18 -1.29 -8.52
CA GLY A 76 3.78 -0.99 -8.79
C GLY A 76 2.88 -1.33 -7.61
N GLN A 77 3.12 -2.47 -6.95
CA GLN A 77 2.36 -2.88 -5.77
C GLN A 77 2.58 -1.93 -4.59
N SER A 78 3.82 -1.48 -4.35
CA SER A 78 4.12 -0.52 -3.27
C SER A 78 3.46 0.84 -3.52
N GLN A 79 3.45 1.31 -4.77
CA GLN A 79 2.75 2.54 -5.17
C GLN A 79 1.24 2.46 -4.91
N ILE A 80 0.60 1.32 -5.19
CA ILE A 80 -0.83 1.12 -4.91
C ILE A 80 -1.11 1.20 -3.40
N LEU A 81 -0.31 0.54 -2.55
CA LEU A 81 -0.48 0.60 -1.09
C LEU A 81 -0.25 2.00 -0.55
N MET A 82 0.74 2.71 -1.09
CA MET A 82 1.01 4.10 -0.74
C MET A 82 -0.16 5.01 -1.11
N GLY A 83 -0.73 4.85 -2.31
CA GLY A 83 -1.94 5.56 -2.74
C GLY A 83 -3.11 5.32 -1.80
N LYS A 84 -3.36 4.08 -1.40
CA LYS A 84 -4.41 3.76 -0.41
C LYS A 84 -4.20 4.44 0.94
N ALA A 85 -2.97 4.44 1.44
CA ALA A 85 -2.64 5.11 2.69
C ALA A 85 -2.91 6.62 2.59
N ILE A 86 -2.55 7.23 1.47
CA ILE A 86 -2.83 8.64 1.17
C ILE A 86 -4.35 8.88 1.12
N ASP A 87 -5.11 8.09 0.37
CA ASP A 87 -6.57 8.23 0.23
C ASP A 87 -7.30 8.13 1.58
N ILE A 88 -6.85 7.24 2.47
CA ILE A 88 -7.41 7.14 3.83
C ILE A 88 -7.09 8.40 4.63
N LEU A 89 -5.85 8.88 4.58
CA LEU A 89 -5.44 10.10 5.29
C LEU A 89 -6.16 11.35 4.76
N GLU A 90 -6.33 11.48 3.45
CA GLU A 90 -7.09 12.59 2.85
C GLU A 90 -8.54 12.58 3.35
N ARG A 91 -9.19 11.42 3.34
CA ARG A 91 -10.57 11.28 3.86
C ARG A 91 -10.68 11.60 5.36
N GLN A 92 -9.68 11.22 6.17
CA GLN A 92 -9.68 11.48 7.61
C GLN A 92 -9.37 12.93 7.97
N THR A 93 -8.45 13.57 7.24
CA THR A 93 -7.96 14.91 7.56
C THR A 93 -8.69 16.01 6.80
N GLY A 94 -9.35 15.68 5.68
CA GLY A 94 -9.91 16.65 4.73
C GLY A 94 -8.84 17.41 3.93
N VAL A 95 -7.56 17.06 4.08
CA VAL A 95 -6.44 17.72 3.40
C VAL A 95 -6.02 16.87 2.20
N SER A 96 -5.99 17.45 1.01
CA SER A 96 -5.46 16.75 -0.16
C SER A 96 -3.94 16.66 -0.10
N SER A 97 -3.41 15.49 -0.44
CA SER A 97 -2.00 15.25 -0.72
C SER A 97 -1.43 16.21 -1.77
N GLY A 98 -2.25 16.66 -2.73
CA GLY A 98 -1.89 17.67 -3.72
C GLY A 98 -1.41 18.98 -3.11
N SER A 99 -1.94 19.37 -1.94
CA SER A 99 -1.50 20.56 -1.20
C SER A 99 -0.04 20.48 -0.74
N PHE A 100 0.49 19.27 -0.49
CA PHE A 100 1.90 19.08 -0.15
C PHE A 100 2.81 18.94 -1.37
N LEU A 101 2.23 18.63 -2.54
CA LEU A 101 2.94 18.47 -3.80
C LEU A 101 3.00 19.76 -4.62
N GLY A 102 2.37 20.85 -4.14
CA GLY A 102 2.21 22.07 -4.92
C GLY A 102 1.25 21.90 -6.11
N LEU A 103 0.40 20.87 -6.06
CA LEU A 103 -0.62 20.55 -7.05
C LEU A 103 -1.98 21.00 -6.49
N GLU A 104 -2.13 22.28 -6.16
CA GLU A 104 -3.44 22.80 -5.79
C GLU A 104 -4.34 22.77 -7.02
N THR A 105 -5.38 21.93 -6.97
CA THR A 105 -6.46 21.99 -7.95
C THR A 105 -7.28 23.21 -7.58
N ASP A 106 -7.16 24.28 -8.38
CA ASP A 106 -7.93 25.50 -8.23
C ASP A 106 -9.40 25.14 -7.98
N ALA A 107 -9.89 25.53 -6.81
CA ALA A 107 -11.27 25.31 -6.43
C ALA A 107 -12.17 25.87 -7.53
N VAL A 108 -13.04 24.99 -8.06
CA VAL A 108 -14.14 25.28 -8.98
C VAL A 108 -14.58 26.75 -8.87
N MET A 109 -14.17 27.59 -9.83
CA MET A 109 -14.84 28.86 -10.04
C MET A 109 -16.26 28.52 -10.48
N PRO A 110 -17.31 28.95 -9.76
CA PRO A 110 -18.64 28.88 -10.32
C PRO A 110 -18.65 29.82 -11.52
N LEU A 111 -18.92 29.26 -12.70
CA LEU A 111 -19.25 30.06 -13.88
C LEU A 111 -20.45 30.93 -13.48
N ALA A 112 -20.21 32.23 -13.35
CA ALA A 112 -21.25 33.22 -13.15
C ALA A 112 -22.27 33.11 -14.30
N GLN A 113 -23.54 33.18 -13.91
CA GLN A 113 -24.73 33.02 -14.76
C GLN A 113 -24.77 33.98 -15.96
#